data_AF-A0AA37WSD2-F1
#
_entry.id   AF-A0AA37WSD2-F1
#
_cell.length_a   1.000
_cell.length_b   1.000
_cell.length_c   1.000
_cell.angle_alpha   90.00
_cell.angle_beta   90.00
_cell.angle_gamma   90.00
#
_symmetry.space_group_name_H-M   'P 1'
#
loop_
_entity.id
_entity.type
_entity.pdbx_description
1 polymer ?
#
loop_
_entity_poly.entity_id
_entity_poly.type
_entity_poly.pdbx_seq_one_letter_code
_entity_poly.pdbx_strand_id
1 'polypeptide(L)'
;MRRLLASIAVLSTLATGASAAEPWQDAIATGLGKPGTAMPGGVYRVGLPRSDLKVTLDGVTLKPSFALGSWLAFVRHGGGDEVMVMGDLVLLEDEVNPVMKRLVENGVEITAIHNHLLRASPSTLYMHVSGHGEPGKLATILAGALGASRTPFGGETAGGTPPTGKTEPASAGEGPVPAKASAPDQALDLDTAAIDAAIGRKGKVNGGVYAVSVPRAETPKDHGMTVPEAMGSAIAINFQPTGGGKAAITGDFVLTADEVNPVIRALRANGIEVTALHNHMLDDEPRLFFMHFWANDDAGKLAKGLRDALDQVKVAKS
;
A
#
# COMPACT_ATOMS: atom_id res chain seq x y z
N MET A 1 40.42 54.02 -20.07
CA MET A 1 40.66 52.57 -19.98
C MET A 1 39.73 51.98 -18.92
N ARG A 2 38.58 51.42 -19.31
CA ARG A 2 37.66 50.73 -18.38
C ARG A 2 38.03 49.24 -18.36
N ARG A 3 38.46 48.72 -17.21
CA ARG A 3 38.77 47.30 -17.01
C ARG A 3 37.46 46.54 -16.79
N LEU A 4 37.11 45.62 -17.68
CA LEU A 4 36.08 44.61 -17.45
C LEU A 4 36.65 43.56 -16.48
N LEU A 5 35.97 43.34 -15.35
CA LEU A 5 36.18 42.19 -14.48
C LEU A 5 35.27 41.06 -14.97
N ALA A 6 35.87 39.98 -15.46
CA ALA A 6 35.16 38.75 -15.80
C ALA A 6 34.95 37.93 -14.52
N SER A 7 33.70 37.79 -14.09
CA SER A 7 33.30 36.90 -12.99
C SER A 7 33.17 35.48 -13.53
N ILE A 8 34.06 34.59 -13.11
CA ILE A 8 33.98 33.15 -13.35
C ILE A 8 32.93 32.57 -12.38
N ALA A 9 31.79 32.14 -12.90
CA ALA A 9 30.81 31.38 -12.15
C ALA A 9 31.27 29.91 -12.06
N VAL A 10 31.66 29.47 -10.87
CA VAL A 10 31.96 28.06 -10.59
C VAL A 10 30.64 27.33 -10.39
N LEU A 11 30.26 26.52 -11.38
CA LEU A 11 29.09 25.64 -11.29
C LEU A 11 29.44 24.46 -10.37
N SER A 12 28.95 24.48 -9.14
CA SER A 12 29.12 23.38 -8.19
C SER A 12 28.06 22.31 -8.48
N THR A 13 28.46 21.21 -9.12
CA THR A 13 27.62 20.02 -9.26
C THR A 13 27.54 19.30 -7.92
N LEU A 14 26.43 19.45 -7.18
CA LEU A 14 26.10 18.58 -6.05
C LEU A 14 25.76 17.20 -6.61
N ALA A 15 26.71 16.26 -6.54
CA ALA A 15 26.43 14.85 -6.73
C ALA A 15 25.58 14.38 -5.54
N THR A 16 24.31 14.09 -5.78
CA THR A 16 23.46 13.39 -4.81
C THR A 16 23.98 11.96 -4.70
N GLY A 17 24.78 11.70 -3.67
CA GLY A 17 25.21 10.33 -3.35
C GLY A 17 23.99 9.46 -3.11
N ALA A 18 23.86 8.37 -3.85
CA ALA A 18 22.94 7.31 -3.49
C ALA A 18 23.36 6.80 -2.10
N SER A 19 22.51 6.98 -1.10
CA SER A 19 22.72 6.42 0.23
C SER A 19 22.76 4.89 0.08
N ALA A 20 23.83 4.26 0.60
CA ALA A 20 23.90 2.81 0.68
C ALA A 20 22.74 2.29 1.54
N ALA A 21 22.17 1.15 1.17
CA ALA A 21 21.12 0.52 1.97
C ALA A 21 21.66 0.24 3.39
N GLU A 22 20.82 0.42 4.40
CA GLU A 22 21.23 0.11 5.76
C GLU A 22 21.37 -1.42 5.94
N PRO A 23 22.31 -1.91 6.77
CA PRO A 23 22.56 -3.35 6.92
C PRO A 23 21.33 -4.20 7.24
N TRP A 24 20.38 -3.66 8.03
CA TRP A 24 19.13 -4.35 8.36
C TRP A 24 18.16 -4.42 7.16
N GLN A 25 18.19 -3.44 6.25
CA GLN A 25 17.41 -3.46 5.01
C GLN A 25 17.98 -4.48 4.03
N ASP A 26 19.31 -4.58 3.94
CA ASP A 26 19.99 -5.61 3.15
C ASP A 26 19.72 -7.02 3.69
N ALA A 27 19.69 -7.18 5.02
CA ALA A 27 19.31 -8.44 5.67
C ALA A 27 17.87 -8.84 5.32
N ILE A 28 16.92 -7.88 5.34
CA ILE A 28 15.54 -8.15 4.91
C ILE A 28 15.48 -8.51 3.43
N ALA A 29 16.15 -7.75 2.56
CA ALA A 29 16.16 -8.01 1.12
C ALA A 29 16.71 -9.41 0.81
N THR A 30 17.78 -9.81 1.52
CA THR A 30 18.40 -11.13 1.42
C THR A 30 17.46 -12.22 1.94
N GLY A 31 16.93 -12.06 3.15
CA GLY A 31 16.08 -13.05 3.80
C GLY A 31 14.77 -13.29 3.05
N LEU A 32 14.19 -12.23 2.47
CA LEU A 32 12.96 -12.29 1.68
C LEU A 32 13.20 -12.74 0.23
N GLY A 33 14.43 -12.60 -0.27
CA GLY A 33 14.76 -12.83 -1.69
C GLY A 33 14.24 -11.74 -2.63
N LYS A 34 13.84 -10.59 -2.09
CA LYS A 34 13.30 -9.45 -2.86
C LYS A 34 13.63 -8.12 -2.16
N PRO A 35 14.25 -7.14 -2.86
CA PRO A 35 14.49 -5.82 -2.28
C PRO A 35 13.19 -5.02 -2.15
N GLY A 36 13.15 -4.19 -1.11
CA GLY A 36 12.15 -3.16 -0.88
C GLY A 36 12.66 -1.76 -1.18
N THR A 37 11.92 -0.76 -0.69
CA THR A 37 12.22 0.67 -0.81
C THR A 37 12.15 1.35 0.55
N ALA A 38 13.10 2.22 0.84
CA ALA A 38 13.06 3.08 2.01
C ALA A 38 11.97 4.15 1.86
N MET A 39 11.17 4.32 2.90
CA MET A 39 9.99 5.16 2.98
C MET A 39 10.17 6.21 4.09
N PRO A 40 9.44 7.34 4.03
CA PRO A 40 9.34 8.24 5.17
C PRO A 40 8.95 7.51 6.46
N GLY A 41 9.40 8.03 7.60
CA GLY A 41 9.17 7.39 8.91
C GLY A 41 10.11 6.23 9.23
N GLY A 42 11.21 6.08 8.48
CA GLY A 42 12.21 5.03 8.74
C GLY A 42 11.76 3.62 8.33
N VAL A 43 10.72 3.54 7.48
CA VAL A 43 10.12 2.27 7.05
C VAL A 43 10.87 1.72 5.84
N TYR A 44 11.08 0.42 5.80
CA TYR A 44 11.52 -0.31 4.61
C TYR A 44 10.36 -1.18 4.12
N ARG A 45 9.84 -0.90 2.92
CA ARG A 45 8.62 -1.55 2.40
C ARG A 45 8.93 -2.40 1.17
N VAL A 46 8.52 -3.65 1.21
CA VAL A 46 8.61 -4.60 0.09
C VAL A 46 7.22 -4.83 -0.48
N GLY A 47 7.06 -4.52 -1.77
CA GLY A 47 5.84 -4.78 -2.52
C GLY A 47 5.85 -6.15 -3.19
N LEU A 48 4.73 -6.85 -3.14
CA LEU A 48 4.56 -8.25 -3.55
C LEU A 48 3.26 -8.37 -4.38
N PRO A 49 3.19 -7.75 -5.57
CA PRO A 49 1.96 -7.72 -6.35
C PRO A 49 1.55 -9.11 -6.83
N ARG A 50 0.25 -9.42 -6.80
CA ARG A 50 -0.33 -10.61 -7.43
C ARG A 50 -0.44 -10.46 -8.94
N SER A 51 0.70 -10.28 -9.61
CA SER A 51 0.78 -10.14 -11.07
C SER A 51 0.42 -11.41 -11.83
N ASP A 52 0.33 -12.56 -11.14
CA ASP A 52 -0.18 -13.82 -11.64
C ASP A 52 -1.72 -13.82 -11.81
N LEU A 53 -2.42 -12.97 -11.06
CA LEU A 53 -3.88 -12.93 -11.05
C LEU A 53 -4.45 -12.00 -12.13
N LYS A 54 -5.58 -12.42 -12.70
CA LYS A 54 -6.45 -11.61 -13.56
C LYS A 54 -7.81 -11.47 -12.90
N VAL A 55 -7.90 -10.58 -11.90
CA VAL A 55 -9.14 -10.34 -11.16
C VAL A 55 -10.03 -9.37 -11.92
N THR A 56 -11.33 -9.66 -11.94
CA THR A 56 -12.36 -8.79 -12.51
C THR A 56 -13.44 -8.50 -11.47
N LEU A 57 -14.02 -7.30 -11.52
CA LEU A 57 -15.15 -6.89 -10.69
C LEU A 57 -16.02 -5.90 -11.46
N ASP A 58 -17.33 -6.16 -11.54
CA ASP A 58 -18.32 -5.30 -12.18
C ASP A 58 -17.89 -4.86 -13.60
N GLY A 59 -17.29 -5.78 -14.37
CA GLY A 59 -16.80 -5.55 -15.73
C GLY A 59 -15.41 -4.89 -15.83
N VAL A 60 -14.77 -4.54 -14.72
CA VAL A 60 -13.44 -3.94 -14.67
C VAL A 60 -12.39 -5.01 -14.40
N THR A 61 -11.35 -5.08 -15.23
CA THR A 61 -10.14 -5.87 -14.90
C THR A 61 -9.26 -5.07 -13.96
N LEU A 62 -8.94 -5.61 -12.80
CA LEU A 62 -8.19 -4.92 -11.75
C LEU A 62 -6.70 -5.00 -12.01
N LYS A 63 -6.01 -3.85 -12.00
CA LYS A 63 -4.55 -3.81 -12.00
C LYS A 63 -4.02 -4.30 -10.65
N PRO A 64 -2.86 -4.96 -10.59
CA PRO A 64 -2.25 -5.30 -9.30
C PRO A 64 -2.00 -4.08 -8.41
N SER A 65 -1.58 -2.95 -8.98
CA SER A 65 -1.40 -1.68 -8.25
C SER A 65 -2.71 -0.97 -7.88
N PHE A 66 -3.86 -1.54 -8.20
CA PHE A 66 -5.16 -0.97 -7.84
C PHE A 66 -5.70 -1.58 -6.54
N ALA A 67 -5.63 -2.91 -6.43
CA ALA A 67 -6.22 -3.64 -5.30
C ALA A 67 -5.53 -4.98 -4.95
N LEU A 68 -4.52 -5.43 -5.70
CA LEU A 68 -3.96 -6.79 -5.55
C LEU A 68 -2.47 -6.77 -5.15
N GLY A 69 -2.07 -5.75 -4.39
CA GLY A 69 -0.70 -5.58 -3.95
C GLY A 69 -0.48 -6.06 -2.54
N SER A 70 0.04 -7.28 -2.37
CA SER A 70 0.56 -7.69 -1.06
C SER A 70 1.77 -6.83 -0.70
N TRP A 71 2.03 -6.62 0.59
CA TRP A 71 3.22 -5.91 1.04
C TRP A 71 3.65 -6.34 2.44
N LEU A 72 4.94 -6.09 2.71
CA LEU A 72 5.55 -6.20 4.02
C LEU A 72 6.30 -4.89 4.30
N ALA A 73 6.04 -4.26 5.43
CA ALA A 73 6.70 -3.02 5.85
C ALA A 73 7.40 -3.24 7.18
N PHE A 74 8.66 -2.84 7.24
CA PHE A 74 9.54 -3.05 8.38
C PHE A 74 9.96 -1.71 8.96
N VAL A 75 9.98 -1.57 10.28
CA VAL A 75 10.53 -0.42 10.99
C VAL A 75 11.39 -0.91 12.14
N ARG A 76 12.47 -0.20 12.47
CA ARG A 76 13.28 -0.53 13.65
C ARG A 76 12.41 -0.49 14.91
N HIS A 77 12.61 -1.49 15.77
CA HIS A 77 11.86 -1.67 17.00
C HIS A 77 12.82 -1.83 18.20
N GLY A 78 12.51 -1.14 19.30
CA GLY A 78 13.32 -1.19 20.52
C GLY A 78 14.69 -0.51 20.42
N GLY A 79 15.49 -0.61 21.49
CA GLY A 79 16.87 -0.10 21.53
C GLY A 79 17.93 -1.05 20.94
N GLY A 80 17.49 -2.16 20.34
CA GLY A 80 18.36 -3.18 19.72
C GLY A 80 18.28 -3.18 18.18
N ASP A 81 18.77 -4.25 17.56
CA ASP A 81 18.76 -4.45 16.11
C ASP A 81 17.52 -5.21 15.62
N GLU A 82 16.39 -5.09 16.33
CA GLU A 82 15.12 -5.72 15.95
C GLU A 82 14.28 -4.82 15.05
N VAL A 83 13.39 -5.45 14.30
CA VAL A 83 12.36 -4.76 13.50
C VAL A 83 10.98 -5.27 13.89
N MET A 84 10.00 -4.38 13.82
CA MET A 84 8.59 -4.72 13.69
C MET A 84 8.30 -4.89 12.20
N VAL A 85 7.55 -5.92 11.84
CA VAL A 85 6.92 -6.06 10.52
C VAL A 85 5.42 -5.94 10.65
N MET A 86 4.81 -5.21 9.73
CA MET A 86 3.39 -5.33 9.42
C MET A 86 3.23 -5.69 7.96
N GLY A 87 2.16 -6.40 7.62
CA GLY A 87 1.88 -6.76 6.25
C GLY A 87 0.41 -6.92 5.95
N ASP A 88 0.14 -6.97 4.66
CA ASP A 88 -1.15 -7.29 4.06
C ASP A 88 -0.85 -8.26 2.91
N LEU A 89 -1.35 -9.49 3.03
CA LEU A 89 -1.09 -10.56 2.08
C LEU A 89 -2.36 -10.88 1.29
N VAL A 90 -2.33 -10.61 -0.02
CA VAL A 90 -3.38 -10.98 -0.97
C VAL A 90 -3.24 -12.44 -1.36
N LEU A 91 -4.22 -13.24 -0.92
CA LEU A 91 -4.26 -14.69 -1.07
C LEU A 91 -5.55 -15.11 -1.76
N LEU A 92 -5.49 -16.21 -2.50
CA LEU A 92 -6.67 -16.95 -2.91
C LEU A 92 -7.17 -17.82 -1.75
N GLU A 93 -8.44 -18.23 -1.79
CA GLU A 93 -9.08 -19.00 -0.72
C GLU A 93 -8.30 -20.27 -0.33
N ASP A 94 -7.71 -20.96 -1.31
CA ASP A 94 -6.89 -22.16 -1.13
C ASP A 94 -5.49 -21.88 -0.55
N GLU A 95 -5.03 -20.64 -0.61
CA GLU A 95 -3.71 -20.20 -0.15
C GLU A 95 -3.71 -19.72 1.31
N VAL A 96 -4.87 -19.32 1.86
CA VAL A 96 -5.00 -18.75 3.21
C VAL A 96 -4.43 -19.66 4.30
N ASN A 97 -4.96 -20.88 4.43
CA ASN A 97 -4.57 -21.78 5.52
C ASN A 97 -3.11 -22.27 5.42
N PRO A 98 -2.59 -22.64 4.23
CA PRO A 98 -1.17 -22.98 4.08
C PRO A 98 -0.21 -21.86 4.50
N VAL A 99 -0.50 -20.61 4.11
CA VAL A 99 0.31 -19.44 4.49
C VAL A 99 0.20 -19.17 5.99
N MET A 100 -1.03 -19.09 6.50
CA MET A 100 -1.30 -18.89 7.93
C MET A 100 -0.54 -19.86 8.81
N LYS A 101 -0.60 -21.16 8.47
CA LYS A 101 0.05 -22.21 9.25
C LYS A 101 1.55 -21.92 9.41
N ARG A 102 2.25 -21.59 8.33
CA ARG A 102 3.69 -21.29 8.35
C ARG A 102 4.01 -20.04 9.17
N LEU A 103 3.14 -19.02 9.13
CA LEU A 103 3.30 -17.79 9.92
C LEU A 103 3.18 -18.08 11.42
N VAL A 104 2.08 -18.72 11.83
CA VAL A 104 1.78 -19.01 13.23
C VAL A 104 2.79 -19.97 13.85
N GLU A 105 3.21 -21.02 13.13
CA GLU A 105 4.24 -21.96 13.60
C GLU A 105 5.60 -21.29 13.86
N ASN A 106 5.84 -20.10 13.28
CA ASN A 106 7.07 -19.34 13.43
C ASN A 106 6.87 -18.01 14.18
N GLY A 107 5.77 -17.86 14.92
CA GLY A 107 5.54 -16.72 15.81
C GLY A 107 5.18 -15.41 15.12
N VAL A 108 4.75 -15.44 13.85
CA VAL A 108 4.14 -14.28 13.19
C VAL A 108 2.64 -14.30 13.47
N GLU A 109 2.11 -13.20 13.97
CA GLU A 109 0.72 -13.05 14.35
C GLU A 109 -0.15 -12.77 13.12
N ILE A 110 -1.33 -13.38 13.11
CA ILE A 110 -2.40 -13.03 12.16
C ILE A 110 -3.31 -12.02 12.84
N THR A 111 -3.29 -10.79 12.37
CA THR A 111 -4.06 -9.71 12.99
C THR A 111 -5.45 -9.57 12.36
N ALA A 112 -5.62 -9.97 11.10
CA ALA A 112 -6.91 -10.00 10.43
C ALA A 112 -6.94 -10.94 9.21
N ILE A 113 -8.14 -11.42 8.86
CA ILE A 113 -8.43 -12.01 7.54
C ILE A 113 -9.78 -11.49 7.07
N HIS A 114 -9.85 -10.90 5.88
CA HIS A 114 -11.07 -10.35 5.32
C HIS A 114 -10.98 -10.20 3.81
N ASN A 115 -12.05 -9.75 3.18
CA ASN A 115 -12.07 -9.29 1.80
C ASN A 115 -11.86 -7.77 1.75
N HIS A 116 -11.34 -7.26 0.62
CA HIS A 116 -11.40 -5.82 0.29
C HIS A 116 -12.55 -5.53 -0.67
N LEU A 117 -12.89 -6.51 -1.51
CA LEU A 117 -13.80 -6.38 -2.64
C LEU A 117 -14.94 -7.37 -2.50
N LEU A 118 -16.16 -6.96 -2.85
CA LEU A 118 -17.30 -7.88 -2.96
C LEU A 118 -17.38 -8.39 -4.40
N ARG A 119 -17.64 -9.69 -4.61
CA ARG A 119 -17.91 -10.30 -5.93
C ARG A 119 -16.73 -10.30 -6.92
N ALA A 120 -15.52 -10.03 -6.47
CA ALA A 120 -14.33 -10.13 -7.32
C ALA A 120 -14.12 -11.58 -7.80
N SER A 121 -13.65 -11.75 -9.04
CA SER A 121 -13.40 -13.06 -9.64
C SER A 121 -12.03 -13.12 -10.35
N PRO A 122 -11.11 -14.02 -9.95
CA PRO A 122 -11.23 -14.90 -8.79
C PRO A 122 -11.33 -14.12 -7.47
N SER A 123 -11.96 -14.74 -6.47
CA SER A 123 -12.10 -14.20 -5.12
C SER A 123 -10.72 -14.08 -4.46
N THR A 124 -10.45 -12.94 -3.82
CA THR A 124 -9.23 -12.71 -3.05
C THR A 124 -9.56 -12.38 -1.59
N LEU A 125 -8.73 -12.89 -0.70
CA LEU A 125 -8.71 -12.60 0.72
C LEU A 125 -7.40 -11.90 1.07
N TYR A 126 -7.44 -11.12 2.15
CA TYR A 126 -6.37 -10.27 2.61
C TYR A 126 -6.08 -10.68 4.05
N MET A 127 -4.82 -10.99 4.32
CA MET A 127 -4.36 -11.43 5.62
C MET A 127 -3.38 -10.41 6.16
N HIS A 128 -3.78 -9.73 7.23
CA HIS A 128 -2.88 -8.84 7.94
C HIS A 128 -2.03 -9.63 8.92
N VAL A 129 -0.75 -9.26 8.96
CA VAL A 129 0.26 -9.93 9.78
C VAL A 129 1.05 -8.92 10.59
N SER A 130 1.48 -9.31 11.79
CA SER A 130 2.39 -8.54 12.64
C SER A 130 3.47 -9.46 13.22
N GLY A 131 4.66 -8.92 13.47
CA GLY A 131 5.73 -9.69 14.09
C GLY A 131 6.94 -8.83 14.46
N HIS A 132 7.77 -9.35 15.35
CA HIS A 132 8.99 -8.70 15.82
C HIS A 132 10.17 -9.64 15.77
N GLY A 133 11.37 -9.11 15.52
CA GLY A 133 12.61 -9.86 15.69
C GLY A 133 13.75 -9.37 14.82
N GLU A 134 14.77 -10.22 14.70
CA GLU A 134 15.95 -9.94 13.87
C GLU A 134 15.55 -9.86 12.38
N PRO A 135 15.95 -8.80 11.66
CA PRO A 135 15.46 -8.49 10.31
C PRO A 135 15.61 -9.63 9.30
N GLY A 136 16.78 -10.27 9.24
CA GLY A 136 17.06 -11.35 8.29
C GLY A 136 16.22 -12.60 8.57
N LYS A 137 16.20 -13.07 9.82
CA LYS A 137 15.40 -14.23 10.24
C LYS A 137 13.91 -14.02 10.02
N LEU A 138 13.38 -12.86 10.40
CA LEU A 138 11.97 -12.54 10.21
C LEU A 138 11.61 -12.51 8.72
N ALA A 139 12.46 -11.92 7.89
CA ALA A 139 12.27 -11.92 6.43
C ALA A 139 12.30 -13.34 5.82
N THR A 140 13.17 -14.23 6.31
CA THR A 140 13.20 -15.63 5.87
C THR A 140 11.94 -16.41 6.27
N ILE A 141 11.40 -16.17 7.47
CA ILE A 141 10.12 -16.75 7.90
C ILE A 141 8.99 -16.31 6.96
N LEU A 142 8.94 -15.00 6.64
CA LEU A 142 7.93 -14.44 5.73
C LEU A 142 8.07 -14.99 4.31
N ALA A 143 9.29 -15.14 3.77
CA ALA A 143 9.52 -15.81 2.50
C ALA A 143 9.02 -17.27 2.51
N GLY A 144 9.32 -18.00 3.58
CA GLY A 144 8.85 -19.37 3.77
C GLY A 144 7.32 -19.45 3.77
N ALA A 145 6.64 -18.53 4.45
CA ALA A 145 5.18 -18.45 4.45
C ALA A 145 4.62 -18.12 3.06
N LEU A 146 5.13 -17.08 2.39
CA LEU A 146 4.72 -16.69 1.05
C LEU A 146 4.92 -17.82 0.02
N GLY A 147 5.95 -18.65 0.19
CA GLY A 147 6.20 -19.84 -0.62
C GLY A 147 5.18 -20.97 -0.43
N ALA A 148 4.18 -20.81 0.44
CA ALA A 148 2.99 -21.66 0.50
C ALA A 148 1.84 -21.13 -0.37
N SER A 149 2.06 -20.03 -1.10
CA SER A 149 1.13 -19.42 -2.05
C SER A 149 1.77 -19.33 -3.44
N ARG A 150 1.01 -18.86 -4.43
CA ARG A 150 1.51 -18.54 -5.78
C ARG A 150 1.92 -17.07 -5.94
N THR A 151 2.03 -16.33 -4.83
CA THR A 151 2.49 -14.93 -4.86
C THR A 151 3.83 -14.83 -5.60
N PRO A 152 3.97 -13.98 -6.62
CA PRO A 152 5.23 -13.81 -7.34
C PRO A 152 6.25 -12.98 -6.52
N PHE A 153 7.30 -13.62 -5.99
CA PHE A 153 8.42 -12.93 -5.34
C PHE A 153 9.71 -13.75 -5.43
N GLY A 154 10.82 -13.13 -5.80
CA GLY A 154 12.13 -13.79 -5.91
C GLY A 154 12.19 -14.89 -6.99
N GLY A 155 13.40 -15.33 -7.35
CA GLY A 155 13.60 -16.41 -8.32
C GLY A 155 13.21 -17.77 -7.73
N GLU A 156 12.50 -18.58 -8.53
CA GLU A 156 11.98 -19.92 -8.25
C GLU A 156 10.73 -19.97 -7.34
N THR A 157 9.59 -19.55 -7.88
CA THR A 157 8.29 -20.04 -7.42
C THR A 157 8.21 -21.56 -7.65
N ALA A 158 8.06 -22.34 -6.57
CA ALA A 158 7.75 -23.76 -6.70
C ALA A 158 6.42 -23.94 -7.44
N GLY A 159 6.47 -24.42 -8.69
CA GLY A 159 5.32 -25.00 -9.38
C GLY A 159 4.56 -24.14 -10.40
N GLY A 160 5.14 -23.07 -10.95
CA GLY A 160 4.51 -22.31 -12.04
C GLY A 160 5.53 -21.83 -13.07
N THR A 161 5.27 -22.09 -14.37
CA THR A 161 6.10 -21.62 -15.47
C THR A 161 6.24 -20.09 -15.41
N PRO A 162 7.46 -19.52 -15.40
CA PRO A 162 7.66 -18.07 -15.34
C PRO A 162 7.12 -17.39 -16.61
N PRO A 163 6.39 -16.26 -16.51
CA PRO A 163 6.13 -15.42 -17.67
C PRO A 163 7.43 -14.72 -18.07
N THR A 164 7.85 -14.93 -19.32
CA THR A 164 8.93 -14.17 -19.96
C THR A 164 8.44 -12.76 -20.30
N GLY A 165 8.56 -11.84 -19.34
CA GLY A 165 8.27 -10.42 -19.53
C GLY A 165 9.09 -9.59 -18.56
N LYS A 166 9.66 -8.47 -19.04
CA LYS A 166 10.46 -7.55 -18.22
C LYS A 166 9.60 -7.01 -17.07
N THR A 167 9.94 -7.40 -15.84
CA THR A 167 9.22 -7.03 -14.62
C THR A 167 9.65 -5.64 -14.15
N GLU A 168 8.75 -4.65 -14.25
CA GLU A 168 8.88 -3.39 -13.51
C GLU A 168 8.33 -3.57 -12.07
N PRO A 169 8.88 -2.91 -11.04
CA PRO A 169 8.38 -3.04 -9.68
C PRO A 169 7.03 -2.32 -9.52
N ALA A 170 5.94 -3.08 -9.58
CA ALA A 170 4.61 -2.60 -9.22
C ALA A 170 4.34 -2.89 -7.73
N SER A 171 3.95 -1.88 -6.96
CA SER A 171 3.43 -2.09 -5.60
C SER A 171 2.45 -0.99 -5.24
N ALA A 172 1.17 -1.34 -5.12
CA ALA A 172 0.29 -0.64 -4.20
C ALA A 172 -0.45 -1.69 -3.38
N GLY A 173 0.06 -1.92 -2.18
CA GLY A 173 -0.83 -2.13 -1.06
C GLY A 173 -1.45 -0.82 -0.62
N GLU A 174 -2.11 -0.81 0.53
CA GLU A 174 -2.90 0.31 1.09
C GLU A 174 -2.05 1.52 1.51
N GLY A 175 -1.38 2.14 0.54
CA GLY A 175 -0.51 3.27 0.71
C GLY A 175 0.50 3.33 -0.45
N PRO A 176 0.74 4.51 -1.05
CA PRO A 176 1.61 4.62 -2.20
C PRO A 176 3.06 4.29 -1.83
N VAL A 177 3.59 3.21 -2.39
CA VAL A 177 5.04 2.96 -2.45
C VAL A 177 5.60 3.77 -3.62
N PRO A 178 6.57 4.68 -3.43
CA PRO A 178 7.32 5.27 -4.51
C PRO A 178 8.19 4.18 -5.14
N ALA A 179 7.84 3.77 -6.36
CA ALA A 179 8.79 3.08 -7.22
C ALA A 179 9.92 4.06 -7.61
N LYS A 180 11.13 3.53 -7.85
CA LYS A 180 12.16 4.26 -8.61
C LYS A 180 11.53 4.69 -9.93
N ALA A 181 11.59 5.99 -10.25
CA ALA A 181 10.89 6.58 -11.39
C ALA A 181 11.12 5.76 -12.68
N SER A 182 10.08 5.05 -13.12
CA SER A 182 9.96 4.61 -14.51
C SER A 182 9.70 5.83 -15.40
N ALA A 183 9.96 5.68 -16.70
CA ALA A 183 9.85 6.69 -17.76
C ALA A 183 8.62 7.64 -17.61
N PRO A 184 8.71 8.90 -18.11
CA PRO A 184 7.71 9.94 -17.89
C PRO A 184 6.28 9.44 -18.14
N ASP A 185 5.40 9.82 -17.21
CA ASP A 185 3.97 9.51 -17.12
C ASP A 185 3.39 9.07 -18.47
N GLN A 186 2.97 7.81 -18.56
CA GLN A 186 1.78 7.56 -19.37
C GLN A 186 0.69 8.42 -18.74
N ALA A 187 0.33 9.51 -19.42
CA ALA A 187 -0.73 10.39 -18.98
C ALA A 187 -1.95 9.52 -18.65
N LEU A 188 -2.34 9.55 -17.37
CA LEU A 188 -3.48 8.80 -16.91
C LEU A 188 -4.72 9.39 -17.59
N ASP A 189 -5.64 8.55 -18.08
CA ASP A 189 -6.91 9.00 -18.68
C ASP A 189 -7.89 9.47 -17.60
N LEU A 190 -7.46 10.42 -16.76
CA LEU A 190 -8.16 11.05 -15.66
C LEU A 190 -7.63 12.48 -15.46
N ASP A 191 -8.52 13.40 -15.12
CA ASP A 191 -8.13 14.73 -14.63
C ASP A 191 -7.67 14.65 -13.17
N THR A 192 -6.40 14.29 -12.97
CA THR A 192 -5.81 14.12 -11.64
C THR A 192 -5.74 15.45 -10.86
N ALA A 193 -5.69 16.59 -11.54
CA ALA A 193 -5.72 17.90 -10.90
C ALA A 193 -7.13 18.22 -10.35
N ALA A 194 -8.19 17.85 -11.06
CA ALA A 194 -9.55 17.95 -10.55
C ALA A 194 -9.79 17.00 -9.37
N ILE A 195 -9.25 15.77 -9.42
CA ILE A 195 -9.29 14.83 -8.29
C ILE A 195 -8.56 15.43 -7.08
N ASP A 196 -7.37 16.01 -7.26
CA ASP A 196 -6.62 16.66 -6.19
C ASP A 196 -7.40 17.80 -5.55
N ALA A 197 -8.01 18.65 -6.37
CA ALA A 197 -8.82 19.78 -5.91
C ALA A 197 -10.06 19.31 -5.12
N ALA A 198 -10.73 18.25 -5.59
CA ALA A 198 -11.90 17.70 -4.92
C ALA A 198 -11.55 17.01 -3.59
N ILE A 199 -10.51 16.16 -3.57
CA ILE A 199 -10.07 15.46 -2.36
C ILE A 199 -9.37 16.43 -1.39
N GLY A 200 -8.72 17.47 -1.89
CA GLY A 200 -7.92 18.42 -1.10
C GLY A 200 -6.51 17.92 -0.80
N ARG A 201 -6.02 16.93 -1.57
CA ARG A 201 -4.67 16.35 -1.45
C ARG A 201 -4.16 15.87 -2.79
N LYS A 202 -2.84 15.99 -2.95
CA LYS A 202 -2.13 15.50 -4.12
C LYS A 202 -1.90 13.99 -4.07
N GLY A 203 -2.34 13.28 -5.10
CA GLY A 203 -2.02 11.88 -5.33
C GLY A 203 -0.73 11.64 -6.12
N LYS A 204 -0.46 10.37 -6.42
CA LYS A 204 0.66 9.91 -7.24
C LYS A 204 0.20 8.82 -8.20
N VAL A 205 0.75 8.80 -9.41
CA VAL A 205 0.51 7.71 -10.36
C VAL A 205 1.45 6.54 -10.04
N ASN A 206 0.88 5.33 -9.99
CA ASN A 206 1.64 4.10 -9.80
C ASN A 206 0.97 2.94 -10.57
N GLY A 207 1.67 2.33 -11.53
CA GLY A 207 1.14 1.23 -12.34
C GLY A 207 -0.11 1.59 -13.18
N GLY A 208 -0.33 2.88 -13.48
CA GLY A 208 -1.53 3.37 -14.15
C GLY A 208 -2.76 3.44 -13.24
N VAL A 209 -2.54 3.67 -11.94
CA VAL A 209 -3.55 3.97 -10.92
C VAL A 209 -3.16 5.29 -10.27
N TYR A 210 -4.12 6.16 -9.99
CA TYR A 210 -3.91 7.36 -9.19
C TYR A 210 -4.17 7.06 -7.72
N ALA A 211 -3.14 7.10 -6.89
CA ALA A 211 -3.21 6.78 -5.47
C ALA A 211 -3.08 8.05 -4.62
N VAL A 212 -4.03 8.26 -3.71
CA VAL A 212 -4.02 9.33 -2.72
C VAL A 212 -3.85 8.70 -1.34
N SER A 213 -2.93 9.25 -0.55
CA SER A 213 -2.68 8.85 0.84
C SER A 213 -3.17 9.96 1.76
N VAL A 214 -3.99 9.62 2.74
CA VAL A 214 -4.54 10.58 3.70
C VAL A 214 -4.17 10.16 5.12
N PRO A 215 -3.16 10.81 5.74
CA PRO A 215 -2.80 10.50 7.12
C PRO A 215 -3.91 10.91 8.09
N ARG A 216 -4.07 10.12 9.16
CA ARG A 216 -4.88 10.52 10.32
C ARG A 216 -4.27 11.73 11.03
N ALA A 217 -5.11 12.49 11.74
CA ALA A 217 -4.64 13.59 12.58
C ALA A 217 -3.93 13.07 13.84
N GLU A 218 -4.43 11.97 14.40
CA GLU A 218 -3.76 11.26 15.49
C GLU A 218 -2.58 10.44 14.97
N THR A 219 -1.72 9.99 15.88
CA THR A 219 -0.63 9.06 15.60
C THR A 219 -1.03 7.66 16.08
N PRO A 220 -1.44 6.75 15.18
CA PRO A 220 -1.77 5.39 15.54
C PRO A 220 -0.59 4.67 16.18
N LYS A 221 -0.91 3.81 17.14
CA LYS A 221 0.02 2.88 17.76
C LYS A 221 -0.54 1.47 17.71
N ASP A 222 0.34 0.48 17.80
CA ASP A 222 0.02 -0.94 18.04
C ASP A 222 1.00 -1.46 19.08
N HIS A 223 0.51 -2.10 20.15
CA HIS A 223 1.32 -2.50 21.30
C HIS A 223 2.19 -1.35 21.89
N GLY A 224 1.65 -0.13 21.89
CA GLY A 224 2.33 1.09 22.35
C GLY A 224 3.40 1.65 21.41
N MET A 225 3.69 1.00 20.29
CA MET A 225 4.62 1.45 19.26
C MET A 225 3.92 2.32 18.24
N THR A 226 4.48 3.48 17.89
CA THR A 226 3.98 4.29 16.76
C THR A 226 3.99 3.47 15.47
N VAL A 227 2.86 3.48 14.75
CA VAL A 227 2.71 2.87 13.42
C VAL A 227 2.82 3.97 12.36
N PRO A 228 3.97 4.12 11.67
CA PRO A 228 4.13 5.10 10.60
C PRO A 228 3.15 4.86 9.45
N GLU A 229 2.76 5.91 8.74
CA GLU A 229 1.80 5.85 7.62
C GLU A 229 2.13 4.77 6.59
N ALA A 230 3.43 4.60 6.28
CA ALA A 230 3.89 3.63 5.30
C ALA A 230 3.69 2.15 5.73
N MET A 231 3.35 1.91 7.00
CA MET A 231 2.97 0.60 7.56
C MET A 231 1.45 0.36 7.53
N GLY A 232 0.68 1.15 6.78
CA GLY A 232 -0.75 0.91 6.56
C GLY A 232 -1.67 1.61 7.56
N SER A 233 -1.19 2.68 8.21
CA SER A 233 -2.01 3.49 9.14
C SER A 233 -2.62 4.75 8.51
N ALA A 234 -2.35 5.00 7.23
CA ALA A 234 -2.97 6.08 6.45
C ALA A 234 -4.13 5.53 5.62
N ILE A 235 -5.16 6.36 5.41
CA ILE A 235 -6.26 6.07 4.49
C ILE A 235 -5.70 6.00 3.07
N ALA A 236 -5.97 4.93 2.34
CA ALA A 236 -5.61 4.80 0.94
C ALA A 236 -6.83 4.95 0.04
N ILE A 237 -6.69 5.75 -1.02
CA ILE A 237 -7.73 5.94 -2.03
C ILE A 237 -7.10 5.76 -3.41
N ASN A 238 -7.59 4.79 -4.17
CA ASN A 238 -7.08 4.50 -5.50
C ASN A 238 -8.14 4.78 -6.57
N PHE A 239 -7.72 5.36 -7.69
CA PHE A 239 -8.52 5.53 -8.90
C PHE A 239 -7.86 4.79 -10.06
N GLN A 240 -8.55 3.79 -10.60
CA GLN A 240 -8.16 3.14 -11.85
C GLN A 240 -9.04 3.68 -12.98
N PRO A 241 -8.47 4.28 -14.04
CA PRO A 241 -9.24 4.75 -15.19
C PRO A 241 -10.00 3.60 -15.85
N THR A 242 -11.27 3.83 -16.18
CA THR A 242 -12.12 2.89 -16.91
C THR A 242 -12.61 3.47 -18.25
N GLY A 243 -12.06 4.62 -18.64
CA GLY A 243 -12.35 5.32 -19.89
C GLY A 243 -13.49 6.33 -19.81
N GLY A 244 -13.47 7.34 -20.68
CA GLY A 244 -14.55 8.31 -20.82
C GLY A 244 -14.76 9.19 -19.58
N GLY A 245 -13.67 9.54 -18.87
CA GLY A 245 -13.71 10.32 -17.63
C GLY A 245 -14.15 9.52 -16.39
N LYS A 246 -14.37 8.21 -16.52
CA LYS A 246 -14.75 7.33 -15.41
C LYS A 246 -13.54 6.67 -14.76
N ALA A 247 -13.71 6.32 -13.49
CA ALA A 247 -12.77 5.51 -12.74
C ALA A 247 -13.51 4.47 -11.90
N ALA A 248 -12.87 3.31 -11.74
CA ALA A 248 -13.11 2.46 -10.60
C ALA A 248 -12.34 3.02 -9.39
N ILE A 249 -12.98 3.06 -8.23
CA ILE A 249 -12.36 3.44 -6.96
C ILE A 249 -12.42 2.30 -5.96
N THR A 250 -11.35 2.18 -5.18
CA THR A 250 -11.26 1.30 -4.01
C THR A 250 -10.18 1.81 -3.08
N GLY A 251 -10.15 1.27 -1.87
CA GLY A 251 -9.18 1.61 -0.85
C GLY A 251 -9.78 1.31 0.51
N ASP A 252 -9.30 2.00 1.53
CA ASP A 252 -9.72 1.82 2.90
C ASP A 252 -9.71 3.15 3.66
N PHE A 253 -10.73 3.33 4.50
CA PHE A 253 -10.71 4.36 5.53
C PHE A 253 -10.22 3.77 6.85
N VAL A 254 -9.30 4.46 7.51
CA VAL A 254 -8.86 4.20 8.88
C VAL A 254 -9.66 5.10 9.81
N LEU A 255 -10.47 4.53 10.70
CA LEU A 255 -11.56 5.21 11.42
C LEU A 255 -11.54 4.93 12.92
N THR A 256 -11.84 5.93 13.72
CA THR A 256 -12.24 5.72 15.13
C THR A 256 -13.71 5.30 15.20
N ALA A 257 -14.12 4.71 16.33
CA ALA A 257 -15.48 4.17 16.50
C ALA A 257 -16.60 5.18 16.20
N ASP A 258 -16.42 6.46 16.56
CA ASP A 258 -17.38 7.54 16.31
C ASP A 258 -17.45 7.97 14.84
N GLU A 259 -16.44 7.65 14.03
CA GLU A 259 -16.35 8.03 12.61
C GLU A 259 -16.97 6.96 11.67
N VAL A 260 -17.06 5.70 12.10
CA VAL A 260 -17.52 4.55 11.27
C VAL A 260 -18.88 4.82 10.61
N ASN A 261 -19.94 5.01 11.39
CA ASN A 261 -21.28 5.15 10.82
C ASN A 261 -21.50 6.46 10.05
N PRO A 262 -20.93 7.62 10.45
CA PRO A 262 -20.90 8.81 9.62
C PRO A 262 -20.28 8.58 8.23
N VAL A 263 -19.14 7.90 8.16
CA VAL A 263 -18.46 7.59 6.88
C VAL A 263 -19.31 6.65 6.02
N ILE A 264 -19.89 5.58 6.60
CA ILE A 264 -20.82 4.70 5.86
C ILE A 264 -21.95 5.52 5.24
N ARG A 265 -22.56 6.43 6.00
CA ARG A 265 -23.66 7.26 5.50
C ARG A 265 -23.21 8.16 4.34
N ALA A 266 -22.04 8.80 4.45
CA ALA A 266 -21.49 9.66 3.41
C ALA A 266 -21.18 8.88 2.12
N LEU A 267 -20.54 7.71 2.24
CA LEU A 267 -20.25 6.83 1.09
C LEU A 267 -21.54 6.36 0.41
N ARG A 268 -22.50 5.85 1.19
CA ARG A 268 -23.78 5.36 0.65
C ARG A 268 -24.61 6.45 -0.01
N ALA A 269 -24.63 7.67 0.56
CA ALA A 269 -25.32 8.81 -0.04
C ALA A 269 -24.74 9.22 -1.41
N ASN A 270 -23.46 8.93 -1.63
CA ASN A 270 -22.75 9.20 -2.88
C ASN A 270 -22.71 7.99 -3.84
N GLY A 271 -23.44 6.90 -3.53
CA GLY A 271 -23.48 5.71 -4.36
C GLY A 271 -22.20 4.87 -4.32
N ILE A 272 -21.37 5.04 -3.29
CA ILE A 272 -20.15 4.27 -3.06
C ILE A 272 -20.48 3.09 -2.14
N GLU A 273 -20.17 1.87 -2.58
CA GLU A 273 -20.42 0.64 -1.83
C GLU A 273 -19.41 0.50 -0.69
N VAL A 274 -19.85 0.09 0.50
CA VAL A 274 -18.97 -0.34 1.59
C VAL A 274 -18.82 -1.85 1.46
N THR A 275 -17.59 -2.33 1.31
CA THR A 275 -17.31 -3.73 0.96
C THR A 275 -16.81 -4.55 2.15
N ALA A 276 -16.23 -3.90 3.17
CA ALA A 276 -15.81 -4.53 4.42
C ALA A 276 -15.67 -3.49 5.55
N LEU A 277 -15.79 -3.96 6.80
CA LEU A 277 -15.48 -3.21 8.02
C LEU A 277 -14.84 -4.16 9.04
N HIS A 278 -13.60 -3.90 9.43
CA HIS A 278 -12.81 -4.77 10.32
C HIS A 278 -11.68 -3.98 11.00
N ASN A 279 -10.65 -4.66 11.50
CA ASN A 279 -9.46 -4.06 12.12
C ASN A 279 -8.21 -4.67 11.46
N HIS A 280 -7.10 -3.95 11.35
CA HIS A 280 -5.82 -4.51 10.86
C HIS A 280 -4.83 -4.85 11.98
N MET A 281 -5.11 -4.40 13.21
CA MET A 281 -4.24 -4.53 14.39
C MET A 281 -5.04 -5.12 15.56
N LEU A 282 -4.33 -5.70 16.53
CA LEU A 282 -4.94 -6.33 17.69
C LEU A 282 -4.98 -5.41 18.91
N ASP A 283 -3.94 -4.60 19.12
CA ASP A 283 -3.73 -3.76 20.33
C ASP A 283 -3.46 -2.30 19.95
N ASP A 284 -4.32 -1.78 19.08
CA ASP A 284 -4.19 -0.45 18.50
C ASP A 284 -4.72 0.66 19.41
N GLU A 285 -3.99 1.78 19.42
CA GLU A 285 -4.35 2.99 20.16
C GLU A 285 -4.28 4.25 19.25
N PRO A 286 -5.38 5.01 19.10
CA PRO A 286 -6.75 4.69 19.55
C PRO A 286 -7.26 3.41 18.85
N ARG A 287 -8.39 2.84 19.31
CA ARG A 287 -9.01 1.73 18.57
C ARG A 287 -9.47 2.19 17.18
N LEU A 288 -8.92 1.57 16.15
CA LEU A 288 -9.15 1.84 14.73
C LEU A 288 -9.95 0.72 14.07
N PHE A 289 -10.78 1.12 13.13
CA PHE A 289 -11.54 0.29 12.23
C PHE A 289 -11.16 0.64 10.80
N PHE A 290 -11.07 -0.37 9.95
CA PHE A 290 -10.71 -0.25 8.55
C PHE A 290 -11.93 -0.55 7.70
N MET A 291 -12.26 0.35 6.78
CA MET A 291 -13.48 0.27 5.99
C MET A 291 -13.16 0.36 4.51
N HIS A 292 -13.41 -0.74 3.80
CA HIS A 292 -13.19 -0.78 2.36
C HIS A 292 -14.42 -0.34 1.60
N PHE A 293 -14.16 0.14 0.39
CA PHE A 293 -15.21 0.63 -0.48
C PHE A 293 -14.97 0.28 -1.94
N TRP A 294 -16.04 0.35 -2.74
CA TRP A 294 -15.99 0.13 -4.18
C TRP A 294 -17.00 1.01 -4.92
N ALA A 295 -16.60 1.57 -6.05
CA ALA A 295 -17.53 2.14 -7.04
C ALA A 295 -16.86 2.23 -8.41
N ASN A 296 -17.65 2.34 -9.47
CA ASN A 296 -17.18 2.62 -10.83
C ASN A 296 -18.11 3.61 -11.52
N ASP A 297 -17.68 4.85 -11.67
CA ASP A 297 -18.50 5.97 -12.16
C ASP A 297 -17.62 7.15 -12.62
N ASP A 298 -18.23 8.29 -12.95
CA ASP A 298 -17.55 9.56 -13.20
C ASP A 298 -16.54 9.90 -12.10
N ALA A 299 -15.28 10.15 -12.47
CA ALA A 299 -14.20 10.33 -11.51
C ALA A 299 -14.38 11.57 -10.62
N GLY A 300 -14.95 12.65 -11.16
CA GLY A 300 -15.22 13.88 -10.40
C GLY A 300 -16.31 13.69 -9.36
N LYS A 301 -17.40 13.00 -9.72
CA LYS A 301 -18.47 12.60 -8.79
C LYS A 301 -17.91 11.72 -7.67
N LEU A 302 -17.09 10.73 -8.01
CA LEU A 302 -16.47 9.84 -7.03
C LEU A 302 -15.51 10.58 -6.10
N ALA A 303 -14.67 11.47 -6.64
CA ALA A 303 -13.76 12.28 -5.83
C ALA A 303 -14.52 13.18 -4.84
N LYS A 304 -15.64 13.78 -5.25
CA LYS A 304 -16.51 14.55 -4.35
C LYS A 304 -17.12 13.66 -3.25
N GLY A 305 -17.64 12.48 -3.61
CA GLY A 305 -18.21 11.56 -2.62
C GLY A 305 -17.20 11.05 -1.59
N LEU A 306 -15.97 10.79 -2.03
CA LEU A 306 -14.85 10.47 -1.15
C LEU A 306 -14.46 11.65 -0.26
N ARG A 307 -14.53 12.88 -0.77
CA ARG A 307 -14.33 14.09 0.04
C ARG A 307 -15.38 14.23 1.15
N ASP A 308 -16.66 14.04 0.82
CA ASP A 308 -17.74 14.09 1.82
C ASP A 308 -17.53 13.07 2.95
N ALA A 309 -16.99 11.89 2.61
CA ALA A 309 -16.61 10.86 3.58
C ALA A 309 -15.37 11.28 4.41
N LEU A 310 -14.33 11.82 3.77
CA LEU A 310 -13.15 12.35 4.47
C LEU A 310 -13.48 13.49 5.44
N ASP A 311 -14.50 14.30 5.16
CA ASP A 311 -14.99 15.35 6.08
C ASP A 311 -15.55 14.80 7.40
N GLN A 312 -15.84 13.50 7.47
CA GLN A 312 -16.26 12.81 8.69
C GLN A 312 -15.08 12.18 9.46
N VAL A 313 -13.83 12.40 9.02
CA VAL A 313 -12.64 11.75 9.57
C VAL A 313 -11.63 12.78 10.04
N LYS A 314 -11.02 12.54 11.21
CA LYS A 314 -9.91 13.34 11.73
C LYS A 314 -8.64 13.03 10.94
N VAL A 315 -8.36 13.84 9.93
CA VAL A 315 -7.18 13.71 9.05
C VAL A 315 -6.15 14.83 9.29
N ALA A 316 -4.87 14.54 9.07
CA ALA A 316 -3.79 15.52 9.21
C ALA A 316 -4.02 16.72 8.28
N LYS A 317 -3.67 17.94 8.67
CA LYS A 317 -3.87 19.09 7.77
C LYS A 317 -2.92 19.00 6.57
N SER A 318 -3.43 19.31 5.37
CA SER A 318 -2.67 19.42 4.12
C SER A 318 -1.71 20.60 4.11
#